data_AF-A0A9N8D804-F1
#
_entry.id   AF-A0A9N8D804-F1
#
_cell.length_a   1.000
_cell.length_b   1.000
_cell.length_c   1.000
_cell.angle_alpha   90.00
_cell.angle_beta   90.00
_cell.angle_gamma   90.00
#
_symmetry.space_group_name_H-M   'P 1'
#
loop_
_entity.id
_entity.type
_entity.pdbx_description
1 polymer ?
#
loop_
_entity_poly.entity_id
_entity_poly.type
_entity_poly.pdbx_seq_one_letter_code
_entity_poly.pdbx_strand_id
1 'polypeptide(L)'
;MPASTPQPTPATSATSSSKNGESSSDHQSNNQQKDSNKEPTSNNLNIILLCCCLLGIGTITGYTVFYFIFRGKCANLLTAKDQRHNASQVELQSKYSRALTDVRQCQEDSNAKGELQELQGRLQAQAKLSDKHQDLLERHERTLERISQLQASEDASKSQIQTLQDQVKTVHSSLETTSKELGNAQRERDVMQRDLTQQMSNINNLLQDRETESMELRELLDSCDDKIKNAEGQLAELRNLVQQQNYANIVAMFGEGPYIVRFNLEFPYEPVEPNYFEIKIFNARDMPHTVLTFLNLIDNGLYVDTTIDFQKDKIIKGGSLASVEPQAGKNLRSTVLRRFANFGYSAHNTLFFENESSPNAPCRHSSFGLHERGPGFIIYLTNDIPEGENPNNCPGVIVKGRDTLERVLHAHTNTRDGGELTWKVPIVATYLASVEDEL
;
A
#
# COMPACT_ATOMS: atom_id res chain seq x y z
N MET A 1 -27.16 -36.12 -32.67
CA MET A 1 -26.51 -36.17 -31.34
C MET A 1 -26.85 -34.90 -30.56
N PRO A 2 -26.84 -34.91 -29.21
CA PRO A 2 -27.68 -34.00 -28.43
C PRO A 2 -27.04 -32.64 -28.12
N ALA A 3 -27.90 -31.67 -27.78
CA ALA A 3 -27.51 -30.37 -27.27
C ALA A 3 -26.99 -30.45 -25.82
N SER A 4 -26.05 -29.58 -25.45
CA SER A 4 -25.52 -29.49 -24.08
C SER A 4 -26.39 -28.57 -23.22
N THR A 5 -26.83 -29.06 -22.07
CA THR A 5 -27.64 -28.31 -21.09
C THR A 5 -26.78 -27.86 -19.90
N PRO A 6 -26.80 -26.59 -19.49
CA PRO A 6 -26.20 -26.17 -18.21
C PRO A 6 -27.10 -26.57 -17.02
N GLN A 7 -26.51 -27.10 -15.96
CA GLN A 7 -27.21 -27.35 -14.69
C GLN A 7 -27.25 -26.09 -13.81
N PRO A 8 -28.36 -25.82 -13.09
CA PRO A 8 -28.37 -24.94 -11.92
C PRO A 8 -28.10 -25.74 -10.64
N THR A 9 -27.39 -25.16 -9.66
CA THR A 9 -27.24 -25.67 -8.28
C THR A 9 -26.79 -24.51 -7.36
N PRO A 10 -26.94 -24.59 -6.02
CA PRO A 10 -28.09 -23.91 -5.42
C PRO A 10 -27.72 -22.82 -4.40
N ALA A 11 -28.74 -22.12 -3.90
CA ALA A 11 -28.60 -21.15 -2.83
C ALA A 11 -28.05 -21.76 -1.52
N THR A 12 -27.29 -20.97 -0.77
CA THR A 12 -26.93 -21.23 0.64
C THR A 12 -27.26 -19.99 1.45
N SER A 13 -27.82 -20.14 2.65
CA SER A 13 -28.47 -19.04 3.38
C SER A 13 -27.79 -18.63 4.69
N ALA A 14 -27.60 -17.31 4.82
CA ALA A 14 -27.73 -16.51 6.04
C ALA A 14 -26.64 -16.54 7.15
N THR A 15 -26.58 -15.38 7.82
CA THR A 15 -26.32 -15.15 9.28
C THR A 15 -25.00 -14.47 9.66
N SER A 16 -25.08 -13.66 10.73
CA SER A 16 -24.08 -12.77 11.36
C SER A 16 -23.72 -11.52 10.55
N SER A 17 -23.75 -10.27 11.05
CA SER A 17 -23.74 -9.68 12.41
C SER A 17 -22.38 -9.55 13.10
N SER A 18 -21.74 -8.38 12.96
CA SER A 18 -20.82 -7.84 13.96
C SER A 18 -20.95 -6.32 14.07
N LYS A 19 -20.63 -5.77 15.24
CA LYS A 19 -20.33 -4.35 15.44
C LYS A 19 -18.83 -4.09 15.19
N ASN A 20 -18.51 -2.82 14.96
CA ASN A 20 -17.26 -2.06 15.20
C ASN A 20 -17.17 -0.98 14.09
N GLY A 21 -16.60 0.21 14.29
CA GLY A 21 -15.99 0.79 15.48
C GLY A 21 -14.69 1.52 15.14
N GLU A 22 -14.64 2.84 15.36
CA GLU A 22 -13.45 3.72 15.18
C GLU A 22 -13.00 3.89 13.69
N SER A 23 -12.24 4.89 13.24
CA SER A 23 -11.52 6.01 13.90
C SER A 23 -11.35 7.26 12.97
N SER A 24 -10.61 8.27 13.45
CA SER A 24 -10.15 9.54 12.81
C SER A 24 -11.20 10.64 12.56
N SER A 25 -11.02 11.94 12.90
CA SER A 25 -9.85 12.86 13.04
C SER A 25 -9.39 13.50 11.71
N ASP A 26 -8.94 14.76 11.59
CA ASP A 26 -8.72 15.92 12.51
C ASP A 26 -9.39 17.19 11.89
N HIS A 27 -9.38 18.46 12.36
CA HIS A 27 -8.58 19.31 13.27
C HIS A 27 -9.53 20.25 14.08
N GLN A 28 -9.24 21.01 15.16
CA GLN A 28 -8.05 21.58 15.84
C GLN A 28 -7.87 23.11 15.69
N SER A 29 -8.25 23.88 16.74
CA SER A 29 -7.72 25.20 17.16
C SER A 29 -8.28 25.50 18.57
N ASN A 30 -7.54 25.78 19.66
CA ASN A 30 -6.52 26.82 19.95
C ASN A 30 -7.08 28.27 19.83
N ASN A 31 -6.83 29.22 20.75
CA ASN A 31 -6.07 29.24 22.03
C ASN A 31 -6.48 30.50 22.87
N GLN A 32 -6.23 30.69 24.18
CA GLN A 32 -5.61 29.85 25.22
C GLN A 32 -6.45 29.95 26.55
N GLN A 33 -6.17 30.65 27.68
CA GLN A 33 -5.00 31.36 28.23
C GLN A 33 -5.07 31.54 29.78
N LYS A 34 -4.19 30.87 30.55
CA LYS A 34 -3.71 31.23 31.93
C LYS A 34 -4.70 31.36 33.11
N ASP A 35 -4.37 31.21 34.40
CA ASP A 35 -3.28 30.58 35.19
C ASP A 35 -3.92 30.30 36.59
N SER A 36 -3.65 29.24 37.36
CA SER A 36 -2.46 29.08 38.22
C SER A 36 -2.68 27.93 39.26
N ASN A 37 -1.60 27.48 39.91
CA ASN A 37 -1.59 26.39 40.90
C ASN A 37 -2.29 26.73 42.24
N LYS A 38 -2.93 25.74 42.90
CA LYS A 38 -2.55 25.27 44.26
C LYS A 38 -3.40 24.12 44.85
N GLU A 39 -2.72 23.09 45.36
CA GLU A 39 -3.13 22.34 46.56
C GLU A 39 -2.82 23.17 47.85
N PRO A 40 -3.18 22.75 49.09
CA PRO A 40 -3.96 21.58 49.54
C PRO A 40 -5.10 21.93 50.54
N THR A 41 -5.63 20.89 51.21
CA THR A 41 -6.04 20.81 52.65
C THR A 41 -7.47 20.35 52.94
N SER A 42 -7.57 19.24 53.65
CA SER A 42 -8.80 18.52 53.99
C SER A 42 -9.28 18.84 55.41
N ASN A 43 -10.11 19.87 55.59
CA ASN A 43 -10.77 20.13 56.88
C ASN A 43 -12.24 20.60 56.79
N ASN A 44 -12.73 21.00 55.60
CA ASN A 44 -14.06 21.65 55.48
C ASN A 44 -15.27 20.70 55.51
N LEU A 45 -15.08 19.37 55.41
CA LEU A 45 -16.18 18.42 55.29
C LEU A 45 -17.08 18.38 56.54
N ASN A 46 -16.49 18.46 57.74
CA ASN A 46 -17.22 18.40 59.02
C ASN A 46 -18.11 19.64 59.25
N ILE A 47 -17.72 20.81 58.74
CA ILE A 47 -18.50 22.05 58.87
C ILE A 47 -19.76 21.96 57.99
N ILE A 48 -19.63 21.46 56.76
CA ILE A 48 -20.76 21.25 55.84
C ILE A 48 -21.74 20.24 56.44
N LEU A 49 -21.25 19.12 56.97
CA LEU A 49 -22.08 18.11 57.62
C LEU A 49 -22.87 18.67 58.83
N LEU A 50 -22.20 19.46 59.68
CA LEU A 50 -22.83 20.10 60.84
C LEU A 50 -23.95 21.07 60.42
N CYS A 51 -23.71 21.89 59.38
CA CYS A 51 -24.73 22.79 58.83
C CYS A 51 -25.94 22.03 58.27
N CYS A 52 -25.73 20.92 57.56
CA CYS A 52 -26.83 20.07 57.08
C CYS A 52 -27.64 19.47 58.24
N CYS A 53 -27.01 19.00 59.32
CA CYS A 53 -27.71 18.51 60.51
C CYS A 53 -28.53 19.61 61.21
N LEU A 54 -27.99 20.83 61.33
CA LEU A 54 -28.70 21.97 61.95
C LEU A 54 -29.92 22.39 61.13
N LEU A 55 -29.84 22.39 59.80
CA LEU A 55 -30.99 22.64 58.91
C LEU A 55 -32.06 21.53 59.02
N GLY A 56 -31.64 20.26 59.15
CA GLY A 56 -32.54 19.13 59.42
C GLY A 56 -33.32 19.29 60.73
N ILE A 57 -32.64 19.63 61.83
CA ILE A 57 -33.29 19.87 63.13
C ILE A 57 -34.22 21.10 63.05
N GLY A 58 -33.79 22.18 62.39
CA GLY A 58 -34.58 23.40 62.21
C GLY A 58 -35.90 23.16 61.45
N THR A 59 -35.87 22.37 60.38
CA THR A 59 -37.10 22.02 59.62
C THR A 59 -38.05 21.13 60.42
N ILE A 60 -37.55 20.16 61.20
CA ILE A 60 -38.39 19.29 62.05
C ILE A 60 -39.05 20.08 63.19
N THR A 61 -38.30 20.99 63.83
CA THR A 61 -38.86 21.88 64.88
C THR A 61 -39.83 22.90 64.30
N GLY A 62 -39.54 23.49 63.14
CA GLY A 62 -40.46 24.38 62.43
C GLY A 62 -41.79 23.69 62.05
N TYR A 63 -41.71 22.46 61.53
CA TYR A 63 -42.89 21.67 61.16
C TYR A 63 -43.74 21.30 62.38
N THR A 64 -43.13 20.87 63.49
CA THR A 64 -43.87 20.49 64.71
C THR A 64 -44.53 21.68 65.39
N VAL A 65 -43.89 22.85 65.44
CA VAL A 65 -44.50 24.10 65.91
C VAL A 65 -45.65 24.55 65.00
N PHE A 66 -45.44 24.53 63.67
CA PHE A 66 -46.49 24.86 62.70
C PHE A 66 -47.70 23.93 62.85
N TYR A 67 -47.49 22.62 62.96
CA TYR A 67 -48.54 21.62 63.13
C TYR A 67 -49.35 21.85 64.42
N PHE A 68 -48.70 22.18 65.55
CA PHE A 68 -49.41 22.52 66.79
C PHE A 68 -50.26 23.78 66.67
N ILE A 69 -49.72 24.86 66.08
CA ILE A 69 -50.45 26.12 65.88
C ILE A 69 -51.62 25.93 64.90
N PHE A 70 -51.40 25.19 63.80
CA PHE A 70 -52.42 24.89 62.81
C PHE A 70 -53.54 24.03 63.41
N ARG A 71 -53.20 22.95 64.13
CA ARG A 71 -54.18 22.10 64.81
C ARG A 71 -55.00 22.87 65.84
N GLY A 72 -54.36 23.76 66.62
CA GLY A 72 -55.06 24.65 67.56
C GLY A 72 -56.03 25.62 66.87
N LYS A 73 -55.60 26.28 65.78
CA LYS A 73 -56.48 27.20 65.03
C LYS A 73 -57.62 26.46 64.31
N CYS A 74 -57.38 25.30 63.71
CA CYS A 74 -58.43 24.50 63.09
C CYS A 74 -59.43 23.94 64.11
N ALA A 75 -58.98 23.47 65.28
CA ALA A 75 -59.87 23.03 66.36
C ALA A 75 -60.79 24.17 66.83
N ASN A 76 -60.21 25.35 67.11
CA ASN A 76 -60.98 26.53 67.52
C ASN A 76 -61.96 27.00 66.43
N LEU A 77 -61.59 26.91 65.15
CA LEU A 77 -62.44 27.32 64.03
C LEU A 77 -63.56 26.32 63.72
N LEU A 78 -63.36 25.01 63.98
CA LEU A 78 -64.43 24.02 63.99
C LEU A 78 -65.40 24.29 65.15
N THR A 79 -64.92 24.37 66.39
CA THR A 79 -65.80 24.61 67.55
C THR A 79 -66.55 25.93 67.47
N ALA A 80 -65.96 26.98 66.87
CA ALA A 80 -66.67 28.24 66.61
C ALA A 80 -67.74 28.13 65.52
N LYS A 81 -67.60 27.20 64.55
CA LYS A 81 -68.66 26.86 63.59
C LYS A 81 -69.75 26.02 64.26
N ASP A 82 -69.40 25.00 65.02
CA ASP A 82 -70.37 24.12 65.70
C ASP A 82 -71.20 24.88 66.75
N GLN A 83 -70.57 25.82 67.48
CA GLN A 83 -71.29 26.73 68.39
C GLN A 83 -72.27 27.64 67.63
N ARG A 84 -71.90 28.16 66.44
CA ARG A 84 -72.82 28.94 65.61
C ARG A 84 -73.96 28.07 65.07
N HIS A 85 -73.68 26.82 64.65
CA HIS A 85 -74.70 25.90 64.17
C HIS A 85 -75.71 25.54 65.28
N ASN A 86 -75.23 25.18 66.48
CA ASN A 86 -76.09 24.92 67.63
C ASN A 86 -76.87 26.16 68.06
N ALA A 87 -76.27 27.36 68.05
CA ALA A 87 -76.99 28.60 68.33
C ALA A 87 -78.14 28.84 67.33
N SER A 88 -77.87 28.69 66.03
CA SER A 88 -78.89 28.78 64.98
C SER A 88 -80.00 27.73 65.14
N GLN A 89 -79.65 26.50 65.54
CA GLN A 89 -80.60 25.40 65.73
C GLN A 89 -81.50 25.59 66.96
N VAL A 90 -80.95 26.12 68.07
CA VAL A 90 -81.72 26.51 69.26
C VAL A 90 -82.61 27.73 68.96
N GLU A 91 -82.13 28.71 68.19
CA GLU A 91 -82.95 29.83 67.74
C GLU A 91 -84.12 29.36 66.84
N LEU A 92 -83.89 28.38 65.97
CA LEU A 92 -84.94 27.78 65.15
C LEU A 92 -85.99 27.06 66.00
N GLN A 93 -85.57 26.27 67.00
CA GLN A 93 -86.49 25.60 67.93
C GLN A 93 -87.24 26.61 68.83
N SER A 94 -86.62 27.72 69.21
CA SER A 94 -87.27 28.82 69.94
C SER A 94 -88.35 29.51 69.09
N LYS A 95 -88.05 29.78 67.81
CA LYS A 95 -89.02 30.35 66.86
C LYS A 95 -90.17 29.37 66.57
N TYR A 96 -89.87 28.09 66.40
CA TYR A 96 -90.88 27.05 66.18
C TYR A 96 -91.81 26.86 67.39
N SER A 97 -91.27 26.84 68.60
CA SER A 97 -92.06 26.71 69.84
C SER A 97 -92.91 27.95 70.16
N ARG A 98 -92.43 29.17 69.84
CA ARG A 98 -93.28 30.37 69.86
C ARG A 98 -94.44 30.27 68.88
N ALA A 99 -94.17 29.98 67.60
CA ALA A 99 -95.22 29.83 66.59
C ALA A 99 -96.26 28.75 66.97
N LEU A 100 -95.84 27.64 67.60
CA LEU A 100 -96.75 26.60 68.09
C LEU A 100 -97.62 27.05 69.29
N THR A 101 -97.15 28.06 70.04
CA THR A 101 -97.88 28.69 71.16
C THR A 101 -98.85 29.74 70.64
N ASP A 102 -98.40 30.60 69.72
CA ASP A 102 -99.23 31.63 69.07
C ASP A 102 -100.41 30.99 68.32
N VAL A 103 -100.17 29.88 67.59
CA VAL A 103 -101.22 29.11 66.89
C VAL A 103 -102.25 28.51 67.85
N ARG A 104 -101.84 28.06 69.05
CA ARG A 104 -102.78 27.62 70.09
C ARG A 104 -103.61 28.78 70.64
N GLN A 105 -102.98 29.93 70.88
CA GLN A 105 -103.66 31.10 71.42
C GLN A 105 -104.68 31.68 70.42
N CYS A 106 -104.40 31.61 69.11
CA CYS A 106 -105.38 31.92 68.06
C CYS A 106 -106.48 30.85 67.86
N GLN A 107 -106.39 29.68 68.51
CA GLN A 107 -107.38 28.60 68.36
C GLN A 107 -108.51 28.65 69.39
N GLU A 108 -108.39 29.47 70.44
CA GLU A 108 -109.39 29.64 71.51
C GLU A 108 -110.32 30.86 71.29
N ASP A 109 -110.02 31.76 70.35
CA ASP A 109 -110.84 32.95 70.08
C ASP A 109 -112.01 32.65 69.13
N SER A 110 -113.22 32.60 69.69
CA SER A 110 -114.42 32.03 69.06
C SER A 110 -114.98 32.82 67.86
N ASN A 111 -114.47 34.03 67.56
CA ASN A 111 -115.07 34.92 66.56
C ASN A 111 -114.38 34.90 65.18
N ALA A 112 -113.18 34.34 65.06
CA ALA A 112 -112.35 34.44 63.85
C ALA A 112 -112.73 33.49 62.67
N LYS A 113 -113.95 32.93 62.65
CA LYS A 113 -114.37 31.93 61.64
C LYS A 113 -114.92 32.49 60.32
N GLY A 114 -115.16 33.79 60.22
CA GLY A 114 -115.66 34.43 59.00
C GLY A 114 -114.56 34.74 57.97
N GLU A 115 -113.51 35.44 58.39
CA GLU A 115 -112.50 36.03 57.49
C GLU A 115 -111.55 34.99 56.84
N LEU A 116 -111.43 33.82 57.46
CA LEU A 116 -110.55 32.72 57.02
C LEU A 116 -110.90 32.20 55.61
N GLN A 117 -112.16 32.34 55.18
CA GLN A 117 -112.62 31.83 53.88
C GLN A 117 -112.24 32.76 52.72
N GLU A 118 -112.05 34.06 52.95
CA GLU A 118 -111.64 35.03 51.92
C GLU A 118 -110.12 34.99 51.67
N LEU A 119 -109.33 34.88 52.74
CA LEU A 119 -107.86 34.76 52.68
C LEU A 119 -107.40 33.54 51.88
N GLN A 120 -108.12 32.42 51.96
CA GLN A 120 -107.80 31.20 51.22
C GLN A 120 -107.83 31.39 49.69
N GLY A 121 -108.71 32.24 49.17
CA GLY A 121 -108.80 32.54 47.74
C GLY A 121 -107.59 33.31 47.20
N ARG A 122 -107.05 34.25 47.99
CA ARG A 122 -105.91 35.08 47.58
C ARG A 122 -104.59 34.29 47.52
N LEU A 123 -104.41 33.33 48.43
CA LEU A 123 -103.22 32.45 48.46
C LEU A 123 -103.10 31.55 47.22
N GLN A 124 -104.21 30.95 46.74
CA GLN A 124 -104.17 30.12 45.53
C GLN A 124 -103.79 30.89 44.26
N ALA A 125 -104.18 32.16 44.16
CA ALA A 125 -103.79 33.02 43.04
C ALA A 125 -102.28 33.33 43.06
N GLN A 126 -101.71 33.57 44.24
CA GLN A 126 -100.31 33.94 44.40
C GLN A 126 -99.35 32.76 44.15
N ALA A 127 -99.71 31.54 44.57
CA ALA A 127 -98.93 30.33 44.31
C ALA A 127 -98.72 30.09 42.79
N LYS A 128 -99.79 30.20 42.00
CA LYS A 128 -99.75 30.04 40.52
C LYS A 128 -98.87 31.07 39.79
N LEU A 129 -98.53 32.19 40.43
CA LEU A 129 -97.59 33.16 39.87
C LEU A 129 -96.14 32.78 40.19
N SER A 130 -95.90 32.18 41.36
CA SER A 130 -94.56 31.71 41.78
C SER A 130 -94.02 30.61 40.88
N ASP A 131 -94.83 29.58 40.57
CA ASP A 131 -94.43 28.47 39.70
C ASP A 131 -93.99 28.94 38.31
N LYS A 132 -94.66 29.96 37.77
CA LYS A 132 -94.31 30.57 36.48
C LYS A 132 -92.99 31.33 36.51
N HIS A 133 -92.63 31.96 37.64
CA HIS A 133 -91.31 32.58 37.79
C HIS A 133 -90.20 31.52 37.91
N GLN A 134 -90.47 30.38 38.55
CA GLN A 134 -89.52 29.28 38.67
C GLN A 134 -89.17 28.65 37.30
N ASP A 135 -90.18 28.30 36.49
CA ASP A 135 -89.99 27.78 35.13
C ASP A 135 -89.30 28.79 34.19
N LEU A 136 -89.55 30.10 34.37
CA LEU A 136 -88.86 31.14 33.59
C LEU A 136 -87.38 31.23 33.95
N LEU A 137 -87.03 31.15 35.23
CA LEU A 137 -85.64 31.16 35.71
C LEU A 137 -84.87 29.93 35.22
N GLU A 138 -85.44 28.73 35.35
CA GLU A 138 -84.78 27.49 34.92
C GLU A 138 -84.51 27.47 33.40
N ARG A 139 -85.43 28.00 32.59
CA ARG A 139 -85.21 28.19 31.14
C ARG A 139 -84.10 29.20 30.86
N HIS A 140 -84.00 30.29 31.63
CA HIS A 140 -82.95 31.28 31.47
C HIS A 140 -81.57 30.69 31.83
N GLU A 141 -81.49 29.90 32.89
CA GLU A 141 -80.26 29.24 33.35
C GLU A 141 -79.74 28.24 32.32
N ARG A 142 -80.59 27.32 31.83
CA ARG A 142 -80.24 26.41 30.71
C ARG A 142 -79.83 27.16 29.43
N THR A 143 -80.36 28.35 29.20
CA THR A 143 -79.99 29.18 28.04
C THR A 143 -78.61 29.81 28.22
N LEU A 144 -78.28 30.29 29.42
CA LEU A 144 -76.95 30.79 29.77
C LEU A 144 -75.89 29.68 29.71
N GLU A 145 -76.20 28.49 30.21
CA GLU A 145 -75.32 27.32 30.09
C GLU A 145 -75.01 27.01 28.63
N ARG A 146 -76.04 26.94 27.76
CA ARG A 146 -75.86 26.69 26.32
C ARG A 146 -75.05 27.78 25.62
N ILE A 147 -75.20 29.04 26.02
CA ILE A 147 -74.37 30.15 25.51
C ILE A 147 -72.90 29.95 25.94
N SER A 148 -72.64 29.59 27.19
CA SER A 148 -71.27 29.34 27.67
C SER A 148 -70.59 28.16 26.96
N GLN A 149 -71.33 27.08 26.69
CA GLN A 149 -70.85 25.93 25.91
C GLN A 149 -70.51 26.33 24.46
N LEU A 150 -71.35 27.17 23.83
CA LEU A 150 -71.09 27.69 22.48
C LEU A 150 -69.87 28.62 22.45
N GLN A 151 -69.69 29.51 23.43
CA GLN A 151 -68.52 30.37 23.53
C GLN A 151 -67.22 29.54 23.73
N ALA A 152 -67.24 28.56 24.63
CA ALA A 152 -66.11 27.65 24.81
C ALA A 152 -65.76 26.86 23.54
N SER A 153 -66.77 26.44 22.77
CA SER A 153 -66.56 25.79 21.46
C SER A 153 -66.06 26.75 20.38
N GLU A 154 -66.46 28.02 20.41
CA GLU A 154 -66.00 29.05 19.48
C GLU A 154 -64.52 29.39 19.73
N ASP A 155 -64.12 29.56 20.98
CA ASP A 155 -62.74 29.86 21.35
C ASP A 155 -61.80 28.66 21.15
N ALA A 156 -62.27 27.43 21.39
CA ALA A 156 -61.55 26.23 21.00
C ALA A 156 -61.33 26.17 19.47
N SER A 157 -62.36 26.50 18.68
CA SER A 157 -62.28 26.57 17.22
C SER A 157 -61.30 27.65 16.74
N LYS A 158 -61.33 28.86 17.31
CA LYS A 158 -60.34 29.92 17.05
C LYS A 158 -58.91 29.46 17.34
N SER A 159 -58.69 28.81 18.48
CA SER A 159 -57.38 28.25 18.86
C SER A 159 -56.90 27.20 17.86
N GLN A 160 -57.79 26.34 17.36
CA GLN A 160 -57.47 25.34 16.33
C GLN A 160 -57.15 26.00 14.98
N ILE A 161 -57.94 26.99 14.55
CA ILE A 161 -57.72 27.75 13.31
C ILE A 161 -56.38 28.48 13.36
N GLN A 162 -56.03 29.12 14.48
CA GLN A 162 -54.75 29.81 14.63
C GLN A 162 -53.58 28.82 14.62
N THR A 163 -53.71 27.68 15.30
CA THR A 163 -52.71 26.59 15.26
C THR A 163 -52.49 26.09 13.83
N LEU A 164 -53.55 25.91 13.05
CA LEU A 164 -53.46 25.52 11.64
C LEU A 164 -52.84 26.61 10.76
N GLN A 165 -53.14 27.89 11.00
CA GLN A 165 -52.48 29.00 10.29
C GLN A 165 -50.98 29.05 10.56
N ASP A 166 -50.55 28.83 11.81
CA ASP A 166 -49.13 28.84 12.17
C ASP A 166 -48.39 27.58 11.66
N GLN A 167 -49.07 26.42 11.59
CA GLN A 167 -48.57 25.25 10.86
C GLN A 167 -48.40 25.54 9.35
N VAL A 168 -49.38 26.17 8.71
CA VAL A 168 -49.30 26.54 7.27
C VAL A 168 -48.16 27.52 7.02
N LYS A 169 -47.97 28.55 7.86
CA LYS A 169 -46.81 29.46 7.78
C LYS A 169 -45.49 28.69 7.91
N THR A 170 -45.40 27.76 8.87
CA THR A 170 -44.21 26.94 9.11
C THR A 170 -43.88 26.10 7.88
N VAL A 171 -44.85 25.36 7.34
CA VAL A 171 -44.69 24.55 6.12
C VAL A 171 -44.29 25.43 4.93
N HIS A 172 -44.93 26.58 4.74
CA HIS A 172 -44.60 27.50 3.65
C HIS A 172 -43.15 28.02 3.75
N SER A 173 -42.70 28.38 4.94
CA SER A 173 -41.30 28.79 5.16
C SER A 173 -40.29 27.67 4.89
N SER A 174 -40.61 26.42 5.24
CA SER A 174 -39.77 25.25 4.93
C SER A 174 -39.75 24.89 3.44
N LEU A 175 -40.83 25.19 2.72
CA LEU A 175 -40.88 25.03 1.26
C LEU A 175 -40.03 26.11 0.56
N GLU A 176 -40.00 27.34 1.10
CA GLU A 176 -39.09 28.37 0.61
C GLU A 176 -37.60 28.04 0.85
N THR A 177 -37.23 27.51 2.02
CA THR A 177 -35.82 27.16 2.29
C THR A 177 -35.37 26.00 1.41
N THR A 178 -36.14 24.91 1.36
CA THR A 178 -35.83 23.75 0.52
C THR A 178 -35.82 24.08 -0.98
N SER A 179 -36.67 25.01 -1.45
CA SER A 179 -36.61 25.53 -2.82
C SER A 179 -35.31 26.31 -3.11
N LYS A 180 -34.86 27.15 -2.17
CA LYS A 180 -33.58 27.90 -2.28
C LYS A 180 -32.38 26.96 -2.21
N GLU A 181 -32.41 25.95 -1.35
CA GLU A 181 -31.40 24.89 -1.24
C GLU A 181 -31.29 24.08 -2.54
N LEU A 182 -32.42 23.62 -3.10
CA LEU A 182 -32.47 22.91 -4.38
C LEU A 182 -31.91 23.76 -5.53
N GLY A 183 -32.26 25.05 -5.58
CA GLY A 183 -31.73 25.99 -6.58
C GLY A 183 -30.22 26.26 -6.45
N ASN A 184 -29.66 26.16 -5.24
CA ASN A 184 -28.22 26.24 -5.03
C ASN A 184 -27.51 24.93 -5.41
N ALA A 185 -28.02 23.78 -4.98
CA ALA A 185 -27.47 22.46 -5.32
C ALA A 185 -27.49 22.19 -6.84
N GLN A 186 -28.49 22.73 -7.56
CA GLN A 186 -28.52 22.66 -9.02
C GLN A 186 -27.39 23.49 -9.66
N ARG A 187 -27.13 24.72 -9.18
CA ARG A 187 -26.01 25.54 -9.66
C ARG A 187 -24.65 24.88 -9.37
N GLU A 188 -24.51 24.23 -8.22
CA GLU A 188 -23.31 23.50 -7.83
C GLU A 188 -23.05 22.32 -8.77
N ARG A 189 -24.08 21.52 -9.09
CA ARG A 189 -24.02 20.49 -10.13
C ARG A 189 -23.62 21.09 -11.48
N ASP A 190 -24.24 22.20 -11.89
CA ASP A 190 -23.99 22.83 -13.19
C ASP A 190 -22.55 23.38 -13.28
N VAL A 191 -21.90 23.74 -12.17
CA VAL A 191 -20.46 24.07 -12.10
C VAL A 191 -19.62 22.80 -12.18
N MET A 192 -19.86 21.83 -11.30
CA MET A 192 -19.10 20.57 -11.25
C MET A 192 -19.12 19.79 -12.58
N GLN A 193 -20.24 19.85 -13.32
CA GLN A 193 -20.35 19.24 -14.65
C GLN A 193 -19.51 19.98 -15.71
N ARG A 194 -19.38 21.32 -15.63
CA ARG A 194 -18.47 22.08 -16.49
C ARG A 194 -17.02 21.78 -16.18
N ASP A 195 -16.66 21.76 -14.89
CA ASP A 195 -15.30 21.46 -14.44
C ASP A 195 -14.87 20.04 -14.86
N LEU A 196 -15.76 19.05 -14.72
CA LEU A 196 -15.52 17.68 -15.19
C LEU A 196 -15.37 17.60 -16.72
N THR A 197 -16.16 18.37 -17.47
CA THR A 197 -16.06 18.43 -18.94
C THR A 197 -14.73 19.06 -19.36
N GLN A 198 -14.27 20.11 -18.66
CA GLN A 198 -12.97 20.73 -18.88
C GLN A 198 -11.81 19.78 -18.52
N GLN A 199 -11.90 19.06 -17.40
CA GLN A 199 -10.90 18.04 -17.03
C GLN A 199 -10.81 16.93 -18.07
N MET A 200 -11.94 16.42 -18.57
CA MET A 200 -11.96 15.43 -19.67
C MET A 200 -11.30 15.97 -20.94
N SER A 201 -11.57 17.23 -21.32
CA SER A 201 -10.90 17.85 -22.48
C SER A 201 -9.39 17.97 -22.28
N ASN A 202 -8.93 18.36 -21.09
CA ASN A 202 -7.50 18.48 -20.78
C ASN A 202 -6.80 17.10 -20.79
N ILE A 203 -7.45 16.07 -20.26
CA ILE A 203 -6.95 14.68 -20.26
C ILE A 203 -6.85 14.16 -21.69
N ASN A 204 -7.85 14.38 -22.53
CA ASN A 204 -7.82 13.95 -23.93
C ASN A 204 -6.68 14.61 -24.72
N ASN A 205 -6.44 15.91 -24.52
CA ASN A 205 -5.30 16.60 -25.13
C ASN A 205 -3.96 15.99 -24.67
N LEU A 206 -3.77 15.80 -23.36
CA LEU A 206 -2.55 15.17 -22.81
C LEU A 206 -2.33 13.72 -23.27
N LEU A 207 -3.40 12.98 -23.55
CA LEU A 207 -3.31 11.64 -24.14
C LEU A 207 -2.89 11.71 -25.62
N GLN A 208 -3.41 12.68 -26.38
CA GLN A 208 -3.03 12.89 -27.79
C GLN A 208 -1.58 13.38 -27.92
N ASP A 209 -1.14 14.33 -27.08
CA ASP A 209 0.24 14.80 -27.03
C ASP A 209 1.20 13.62 -26.76
N ARG A 210 0.88 12.80 -25.74
CA ARG A 210 1.65 11.59 -25.39
C ARG A 210 1.62 10.50 -26.46
N GLU A 211 0.54 10.38 -27.23
CA GLU A 211 0.48 9.48 -28.38
C GLU A 211 1.45 9.93 -29.49
N THR A 212 1.57 11.24 -29.73
CA THR A 212 2.58 11.77 -30.66
C THR A 212 4.01 11.58 -30.16
N GLU A 213 4.31 11.89 -28.89
CA GLU A 213 5.63 11.60 -28.29
C GLU A 213 6.01 10.11 -28.39
N SER A 214 5.03 9.22 -28.17
CA SER A 214 5.25 7.76 -28.26
C SER A 214 5.44 7.27 -29.69
N MET A 215 4.96 8.02 -30.70
CA MET A 215 5.19 7.71 -32.11
C MET A 215 6.59 8.19 -32.54
N GLU A 216 6.99 9.41 -32.17
CA GLU A 216 8.33 9.95 -32.44
C GLU A 216 9.42 9.09 -31.79
N LEU A 217 9.25 8.70 -30.52
CA LEU A 217 10.18 7.81 -29.83
C LEU A 217 10.31 6.44 -30.53
N ARG A 218 9.23 5.93 -31.11
CA ARG A 218 9.25 4.67 -31.87
C ARG A 218 10.01 4.81 -33.18
N GLU A 219 9.78 5.88 -33.94
CA GLU A 219 10.54 6.16 -35.17
C GLU A 219 12.04 6.31 -34.88
N LEU A 220 12.41 6.94 -33.77
CA LEU A 220 13.81 7.04 -33.32
C LEU A 220 14.42 5.68 -32.95
N LEU A 221 13.65 4.78 -32.34
CA LEU A 221 14.09 3.41 -32.01
C LEU A 221 14.25 2.55 -33.27
N ASP A 222 13.24 2.52 -34.15
CA ASP A 222 13.30 1.79 -35.42
C ASP A 222 14.49 2.29 -36.28
N SER A 223 14.74 3.61 -36.28
CA SER A 223 15.90 4.23 -36.92
C SER A 223 17.24 3.94 -36.23
N CYS A 224 17.24 3.52 -34.96
CA CYS A 224 18.45 3.10 -34.24
C CYS A 224 18.80 1.66 -34.58
N ASP A 225 17.80 0.76 -34.52
CA ASP A 225 17.92 -0.65 -34.88
C ASP A 225 18.47 -0.85 -36.30
N ASP A 226 18.00 -0.09 -37.29
CA ASP A 226 18.50 -0.19 -38.67
C ASP A 226 19.94 0.32 -38.82
N LYS A 227 20.37 1.31 -38.02
CA LYS A 227 21.77 1.73 -37.96
C LYS A 227 22.66 0.67 -37.32
N ILE A 228 22.17 -0.03 -36.29
CA ILE A 228 22.86 -1.15 -35.65
C ILE A 228 23.04 -2.30 -36.64
N LYS A 229 21.97 -2.77 -37.28
CA LYS A 229 22.03 -3.84 -38.31
C LYS A 229 23.00 -3.51 -39.44
N ASN A 230 23.01 -2.25 -39.91
CA ASN A 230 23.95 -1.81 -40.94
C ASN A 230 25.40 -1.81 -40.44
N ALA A 231 25.65 -1.37 -39.20
CA ALA A 231 26.99 -1.42 -38.61
C ALA A 231 27.47 -2.87 -38.37
N GLU A 232 26.58 -3.77 -37.94
CA GLU A 232 26.87 -5.21 -37.83
C GLU A 232 27.22 -5.83 -39.19
N GLY A 233 26.50 -5.47 -40.25
CA GLY A 233 26.81 -5.88 -41.62
C GLY A 233 28.19 -5.39 -42.08
N GLN A 234 28.53 -4.11 -41.83
CA GLN A 234 29.84 -3.55 -42.13
C GLN A 234 30.98 -4.19 -41.32
N LEU A 235 30.73 -4.53 -40.05
CA LEU A 235 31.68 -5.27 -39.20
C LEU A 235 31.88 -6.71 -39.68
N ALA A 236 30.83 -7.38 -40.17
CA ALA A 236 30.94 -8.71 -40.76
C ALA A 236 31.72 -8.69 -42.08
N GLU A 237 31.50 -7.69 -42.95
CA GLU A 237 32.29 -7.48 -44.17
C GLU A 237 33.77 -7.23 -43.83
N LEU A 238 34.06 -6.32 -42.89
CA LEU A 238 35.41 -6.03 -42.44
C LEU A 238 36.10 -7.26 -41.83
N ARG A 239 35.39 -8.05 -41.02
CA ARG A 239 35.91 -9.32 -40.46
C ARG A 239 36.28 -10.30 -41.56
N ASN A 240 35.43 -10.46 -42.58
CA ASN A 240 35.72 -11.33 -43.73
C ASN A 240 36.95 -10.86 -44.51
N LEU A 241 37.08 -9.56 -44.77
CA LEU A 241 38.25 -8.99 -45.45
C LEU A 241 39.55 -9.21 -44.65
N VAL A 242 39.52 -8.98 -43.33
CA VAL A 242 40.69 -9.22 -42.45
C VAL A 242 41.03 -10.71 -42.37
N GLN A 243 40.04 -11.62 -42.32
CA GLN A 243 40.29 -13.06 -42.35
C GLN A 243 40.90 -13.53 -43.68
N GLN A 244 40.43 -13.00 -44.82
CA GLN A 244 41.04 -13.27 -46.14
C GLN A 244 42.47 -12.75 -46.23
N GLN A 245 42.73 -11.52 -45.76
CA GLN A 245 44.06 -10.93 -45.72
C GLN A 245 45.00 -11.74 -44.82
N ASN A 246 44.53 -12.17 -43.64
CA ASN A 246 45.32 -12.99 -42.72
C ASN A 246 45.66 -14.36 -43.32
N TYR A 247 44.72 -15.01 -44.00
CA TYR A 247 45.02 -16.27 -44.72
C TYR A 247 46.08 -16.06 -45.82
N ALA A 248 45.94 -14.99 -46.62
CA ALA A 248 46.92 -14.66 -47.66
C ALA A 248 48.32 -14.38 -47.07
N ASN A 249 48.39 -13.70 -45.92
CA ASN A 249 49.64 -13.46 -45.19
C ASN A 249 50.26 -14.78 -44.69
N ILE A 250 49.47 -15.72 -44.15
CA ILE A 250 49.99 -17.05 -43.75
C ILE A 250 50.62 -17.74 -44.96
N VAL A 251 49.90 -17.82 -46.08
CA VAL A 251 50.41 -18.50 -47.29
C VAL A 251 51.67 -17.84 -47.84
N ALA A 252 51.77 -16.51 -47.78
CA ALA A 252 52.93 -15.76 -48.24
C ALA A 252 54.16 -15.88 -47.31
N MET A 253 53.98 -16.11 -46.01
CA MET A 253 55.07 -16.14 -45.01
C MET A 253 55.48 -17.57 -44.62
N PHE A 254 54.53 -18.50 -44.56
CA PHE A 254 54.71 -19.86 -44.00
C PHE A 254 54.31 -20.99 -44.98
N GLY A 255 53.91 -20.66 -46.22
CA GLY A 255 53.37 -21.63 -47.19
C GLY A 255 51.93 -22.06 -46.87
N GLU A 256 51.39 -23.04 -47.61
CA GLU A 256 50.00 -23.51 -47.41
C GLU A 256 49.83 -24.45 -46.18
N GLY A 257 50.93 -24.92 -45.60
CA GLY A 257 50.94 -25.92 -44.53
C GLY A 257 50.94 -27.38 -45.05
N PRO A 258 50.70 -28.38 -44.19
CA PRO A 258 50.33 -28.27 -42.77
C PRO A 258 51.46 -27.73 -41.90
N TYR A 259 51.11 -26.94 -40.89
CA TYR A 259 52.06 -26.37 -39.94
C TYR A 259 52.20 -27.31 -38.73
N ILE A 260 53.43 -27.73 -38.42
CA ILE A 260 53.77 -28.48 -37.20
C ILE A 260 54.73 -27.62 -36.40
N VAL A 261 54.36 -27.27 -35.17
CA VAL A 261 55.18 -26.43 -34.29
C VAL A 261 55.68 -27.25 -33.12
N ARG A 262 57.01 -27.28 -32.92
CA ARG A 262 57.66 -27.96 -31.79
C ARG A 262 57.98 -26.96 -30.67
N PHE A 263 57.62 -27.32 -29.45
CA PHE A 263 58.02 -26.66 -28.21
C PHE A 263 59.03 -27.53 -27.48
N ASN A 264 60.25 -27.04 -27.28
CA ASN A 264 61.25 -27.67 -26.44
C ASN A 264 61.15 -27.10 -25.01
N LEU A 265 61.13 -27.99 -24.02
CA LEU A 265 61.03 -27.67 -22.60
C LEU A 265 62.32 -28.05 -21.86
N GLU A 266 62.55 -27.43 -20.71
CA GLU A 266 63.64 -27.81 -19.81
C GLU A 266 63.08 -28.34 -18.48
N PHE A 267 63.50 -29.55 -18.09
CA PHE A 267 63.12 -30.19 -16.82
C PHE A 267 64.37 -30.30 -15.93
N PRO A 268 64.64 -29.32 -15.05
CA PRO A 268 65.94 -29.17 -14.38
C PRO A 268 66.29 -30.31 -13.40
N TYR A 269 65.33 -31.17 -13.05
CA TYR A 269 65.51 -32.31 -12.14
C TYR A 269 65.29 -33.68 -12.80
N GLU A 270 64.79 -33.72 -14.05
CA GLU A 270 64.44 -34.95 -14.76
C GLU A 270 64.89 -34.88 -16.24
N PRO A 271 66.16 -35.21 -16.56
CA PRO A 271 66.68 -35.21 -17.93
C PRO A 271 66.21 -36.45 -18.71
N VAL A 272 64.89 -36.63 -18.81
CA VAL A 272 64.23 -37.75 -19.52
C VAL A 272 63.82 -37.27 -20.90
N GLU A 273 64.53 -37.70 -21.94
CA GLU A 273 64.13 -37.44 -23.32
C GLU A 273 62.95 -38.34 -23.76
N PRO A 274 62.06 -37.86 -24.67
CA PRO A 274 62.06 -36.55 -25.30
C PRO A 274 61.63 -35.43 -24.33
N ASN A 275 62.19 -34.23 -24.47
CA ASN A 275 61.80 -33.03 -23.72
C ASN A 275 61.10 -32.00 -24.62
N TYR A 276 60.16 -32.47 -25.45
CA TYR A 276 59.44 -31.62 -26.39
C TYR A 276 58.02 -32.13 -26.63
N PHE A 277 57.13 -31.22 -27.08
CA PHE A 277 55.84 -31.58 -27.65
C PHE A 277 55.63 -30.89 -29.00
N GLU A 278 54.76 -31.47 -29.83
CA GLU A 278 54.47 -30.97 -31.18
C GLU A 278 52.98 -30.72 -31.35
N ILE A 279 52.65 -29.55 -31.88
CA ILE A 279 51.30 -29.11 -32.19
C ILE A 279 51.13 -29.14 -33.71
N LYS A 280 50.20 -29.94 -34.21
CA LYS A 280 49.74 -29.84 -35.61
C LYS A 280 48.59 -28.85 -35.66
N ILE A 281 48.76 -27.80 -36.45
CA ILE A 281 47.73 -26.80 -36.70
C ILE A 281 46.71 -27.37 -37.68
N PHE A 282 45.43 -27.03 -37.48
CA PHE A 282 44.34 -27.36 -38.41
C PHE A 282 44.45 -26.52 -39.69
N ASN A 283 43.45 -26.57 -40.56
CA ASN A 283 43.47 -25.78 -41.79
C ASN A 283 43.46 -24.28 -41.47
N ALA A 284 44.47 -23.53 -41.94
CA ALA A 284 44.58 -22.11 -41.71
C ALA A 284 43.37 -21.29 -42.22
N ARG A 285 42.57 -21.83 -43.15
CA ARG A 285 41.33 -21.21 -43.63
C ARG A 285 40.21 -21.18 -42.58
N ASP A 286 40.25 -22.05 -41.57
CA ASP A 286 39.21 -22.14 -40.54
C ASP A 286 39.31 -21.04 -39.48
N MET A 287 40.53 -20.62 -39.10
CA MET A 287 40.80 -19.61 -38.07
C MET A 287 42.04 -18.76 -38.44
N PRO A 288 42.02 -18.05 -39.59
CA PRO A 288 43.22 -17.44 -40.14
C PRO A 288 43.82 -16.33 -39.27
N HIS A 289 43.04 -15.61 -38.46
CA HIS A 289 43.61 -14.58 -37.60
C HIS A 289 44.35 -15.19 -36.39
N THR A 290 43.73 -16.19 -35.74
CA THR A 290 44.33 -16.93 -34.62
C THR A 290 45.56 -17.71 -35.07
N VAL A 291 45.53 -18.36 -36.23
CA VAL A 291 46.68 -19.09 -36.78
C VAL A 291 47.83 -18.14 -37.16
N LEU A 292 47.56 -17.04 -37.87
CA LEU A 292 48.61 -16.05 -38.21
C LEU A 292 49.28 -15.49 -36.96
N THR A 293 48.47 -15.12 -35.96
CA THR A 293 48.97 -14.60 -34.68
C THR A 293 49.84 -15.63 -33.97
N PHE A 294 49.40 -16.90 -33.91
CA PHE A 294 50.18 -17.96 -33.30
C PHE A 294 51.51 -18.23 -34.03
N LEU A 295 51.50 -18.31 -35.36
CA LEU A 295 52.73 -18.51 -36.14
C LEU A 295 53.70 -17.33 -35.99
N ASN A 296 53.20 -16.09 -35.96
CA ASN A 296 54.02 -14.90 -35.70
C ASN A 296 54.64 -14.90 -34.29
N LEU A 297 53.95 -15.42 -33.27
CA LEU A 297 54.50 -15.60 -31.92
C LEU A 297 55.65 -16.64 -31.87
N ILE A 298 55.60 -17.65 -32.73
CA ILE A 298 56.66 -18.67 -32.88
C ILE A 298 57.85 -18.14 -33.67
N ASP A 299 57.61 -17.54 -34.83
CA ASP A 299 58.63 -16.99 -35.74
C ASP A 299 59.49 -15.90 -35.05
N ASN A 300 58.85 -15.01 -34.30
CA ASN A 300 59.53 -13.96 -33.53
C ASN A 300 60.11 -14.45 -32.19
N GLY A 301 60.09 -15.77 -31.93
CA GLY A 301 60.67 -16.41 -30.75
C GLY A 301 60.07 -15.94 -29.42
N LEU A 302 58.80 -15.52 -29.41
CA LEU A 302 58.23 -14.79 -28.26
C LEU A 302 57.86 -15.70 -27.08
N TYR A 303 57.63 -16.99 -27.35
CA TYR A 303 57.50 -18.01 -26.30
C TYR A 303 58.85 -18.45 -25.70
N VAL A 304 59.99 -18.14 -26.33
CA VAL A 304 61.31 -18.44 -25.75
C VAL A 304 61.51 -17.60 -24.49
N ASP A 305 62.13 -18.19 -23.47
CA ASP A 305 62.30 -17.63 -22.11
C ASP A 305 60.98 -17.35 -21.35
N THR A 306 59.84 -17.82 -21.87
CA THR A 306 58.60 -17.92 -21.09
C THR A 306 58.51 -19.30 -20.43
N THR A 307 57.48 -19.53 -19.61
CA THR A 307 57.27 -20.83 -18.95
C THR A 307 55.85 -21.35 -19.14
N ILE A 308 55.69 -22.64 -18.88
CA ILE A 308 54.43 -23.26 -18.47
C ILE A 308 54.35 -23.15 -16.95
N ASP A 309 53.28 -22.53 -16.44
CA ASP A 309 53.17 -22.21 -15.01
C ASP A 309 51.82 -22.54 -14.36
N PHE A 310 50.83 -22.98 -15.13
CA PHE A 310 49.55 -23.42 -14.60
C PHE A 310 49.20 -24.82 -15.08
N GLN A 311 48.76 -25.65 -14.13
CA GLN A 311 48.28 -27.01 -14.34
C GLN A 311 47.11 -27.28 -13.39
N LYS A 312 45.94 -27.60 -13.93
CA LYS A 312 44.79 -28.06 -13.13
C LYS A 312 43.81 -28.84 -14.01
N ASP A 313 43.18 -29.88 -13.46
CA ASP A 313 42.07 -30.61 -14.10
C ASP A 313 42.35 -31.06 -15.55
N LYS A 314 43.61 -31.48 -15.81
CA LYS A 314 44.16 -31.83 -17.14
C LYS A 314 44.20 -30.68 -18.17
N ILE A 315 44.10 -29.44 -17.72
CA ILE A 315 44.40 -28.23 -18.47
C ILE A 315 45.81 -27.77 -18.11
N ILE A 316 46.58 -27.39 -19.12
CA ILE A 316 47.92 -26.78 -18.99
C ILE A 316 47.85 -25.38 -19.62
N LYS A 317 48.45 -24.37 -18.97
CA LYS A 317 48.57 -23.01 -19.54
C LYS A 317 50.00 -22.50 -19.38
N GLY A 318 50.44 -21.70 -20.35
CA GLY A 318 51.82 -21.19 -20.41
C GLY A 318 51.98 -20.05 -21.41
N GLY A 319 53.21 -19.59 -21.61
CA GLY A 319 53.54 -18.54 -22.60
C GLY A 319 53.03 -17.13 -22.26
N SER A 320 52.48 -16.93 -21.06
CA SER A 320 51.90 -15.65 -20.63
C SER A 320 52.95 -14.64 -20.20
N LEU A 321 52.65 -13.35 -20.32
CA LEU A 321 53.47 -12.26 -19.76
C LEU A 321 53.60 -12.33 -18.22
N ALA A 322 52.70 -13.07 -17.57
CA ALA A 322 52.76 -13.37 -16.14
C ALA A 322 53.74 -14.53 -15.81
N SER A 323 54.04 -15.42 -16.76
CA SER A 323 54.72 -16.70 -16.49
C SER A 323 56.25 -16.61 -16.41
N VAL A 324 56.86 -15.46 -16.68
CA VAL A 324 58.32 -15.31 -16.57
C VAL A 324 58.77 -15.46 -15.12
N GLU A 325 59.62 -16.45 -14.86
CA GLU A 325 59.97 -16.89 -13.52
C GLU A 325 60.67 -15.79 -12.68
N PRO A 326 60.28 -15.58 -11.40
CA PRO A 326 60.93 -14.59 -10.54
C PRO A 326 62.44 -14.85 -10.29
N GLN A 327 62.86 -16.11 -10.34
CA GLN A 327 64.26 -16.53 -10.12
C GLN A 327 65.21 -16.07 -11.24
N ALA A 328 64.73 -16.02 -12.48
CA ALA A 328 65.52 -15.72 -13.68
C ALA A 328 65.98 -14.23 -13.80
N GLY A 329 65.86 -13.48 -12.72
CA GLY A 329 66.30 -12.09 -12.60
C GLY A 329 65.31 -11.09 -13.19
N LYS A 330 65.19 -9.93 -12.54
CA LYS A 330 64.32 -8.81 -12.97
C LYS A 330 64.56 -8.40 -14.44
N ASN A 331 65.80 -8.58 -14.91
CA ASN A 331 66.22 -8.25 -16.27
C ASN A 331 65.53 -9.13 -17.32
N LEU A 332 65.39 -10.45 -17.09
CA LEU A 332 64.77 -11.34 -18.07
C LEU A 332 63.30 -11.00 -18.27
N ARG A 333 62.53 -10.85 -17.17
CA ARG A 333 61.12 -10.44 -17.25
C ARG A 333 60.94 -9.10 -17.97
N SER A 334 61.83 -8.12 -17.73
CA SER A 334 61.80 -6.85 -18.48
C SER A 334 62.13 -7.02 -19.98
N THR A 335 63.01 -7.96 -20.33
CA THR A 335 63.38 -8.28 -21.71
C THR A 335 62.24 -8.98 -22.45
N VAL A 336 61.61 -9.99 -21.82
CA VAL A 336 60.42 -10.69 -22.37
C VAL A 336 59.28 -9.70 -22.60
N LEU A 337 58.89 -8.92 -21.57
CA LEU A 337 57.84 -7.90 -21.68
C LEU A 337 58.14 -6.90 -22.82
N ARG A 338 59.41 -6.47 -22.97
CA ARG A 338 59.83 -5.59 -24.06
C ARG A 338 59.79 -6.28 -25.43
N ARG A 339 60.14 -7.57 -25.54
CA ARG A 339 59.99 -8.31 -26.81
C ARG A 339 58.54 -8.29 -27.27
N PHE A 340 57.60 -8.72 -26.41
CA PHE A 340 56.17 -8.69 -26.74
C PHE A 340 55.68 -7.27 -27.09
N ALA A 341 56.01 -6.27 -26.28
CA ALA A 341 55.59 -4.88 -26.53
C ALA A 341 56.14 -4.31 -27.86
N ASN A 342 57.36 -4.69 -28.28
CA ASN A 342 57.94 -4.27 -29.56
C ASN A 342 57.14 -4.80 -30.78
N PHE A 343 56.44 -5.94 -30.64
CA PHE A 343 55.54 -6.49 -31.67
C PHE A 343 54.06 -6.11 -31.45
N GLY A 344 53.78 -5.12 -30.59
CA GLY A 344 52.43 -4.65 -30.29
C GLY A 344 51.64 -5.54 -29.32
N TYR A 345 52.21 -6.63 -28.83
CA TYR A 345 51.58 -7.54 -27.88
C TYR A 345 51.67 -6.96 -26.46
N SER A 346 50.52 -6.65 -25.86
CA SER A 346 50.41 -6.14 -24.50
C SER A 346 49.26 -6.80 -23.74
N ALA A 347 49.30 -6.77 -22.41
CA ALA A 347 48.26 -7.35 -21.54
C ALA A 347 46.87 -6.66 -21.64
N HIS A 348 46.71 -5.67 -22.52
CA HIS A 348 45.45 -4.96 -22.76
C HIS A 348 44.98 -5.03 -24.22
N ASN A 349 45.78 -5.58 -25.13
CA ASN A 349 45.44 -5.71 -26.54
C ASN A 349 44.83 -7.09 -26.81
N THR A 350 43.64 -7.14 -27.44
CA THR A 350 43.06 -8.37 -27.98
C THR A 350 43.90 -8.87 -29.15
N LEU A 351 44.51 -10.05 -29.04
CA LEU A 351 45.38 -10.61 -30.08
C LEU A 351 44.64 -11.53 -31.06
N PHE A 352 43.35 -11.77 -30.86
CA PHE A 352 42.50 -12.51 -31.78
C PHE A 352 41.05 -12.02 -31.72
N PHE A 353 40.24 -12.40 -32.71
CA PHE A 353 38.81 -12.15 -32.70
C PHE A 353 38.14 -13.07 -31.67
N GLU A 354 37.39 -12.48 -30.74
CA GLU A 354 36.57 -13.23 -29.81
C GLU A 354 35.54 -14.06 -30.59
N ASN A 355 35.51 -15.37 -30.32
CA ASN A 355 34.76 -16.36 -31.09
C ASN A 355 35.23 -16.45 -32.56
N GLU A 356 36.51 -16.76 -32.79
CA GLU A 356 37.00 -17.30 -34.05
C GLU A 356 37.04 -18.83 -33.95
N SER A 357 35.85 -19.43 -33.98
CA SER A 357 35.63 -20.88 -33.92
C SER A 357 35.24 -21.45 -35.28
N SER A 358 35.79 -22.62 -35.63
CA SER A 358 35.31 -23.42 -36.75
C SER A 358 34.79 -24.79 -36.27
N PRO A 359 33.65 -25.28 -36.80
CA PRO A 359 33.16 -26.64 -36.53
C PRO A 359 34.10 -27.74 -37.06
N ASN A 360 35.04 -27.40 -37.95
CA ASN A 360 36.08 -28.33 -38.42
C ASN A 360 37.22 -28.52 -37.40
N ALA A 361 37.35 -27.61 -36.43
CA ALA A 361 38.44 -27.55 -35.46
C ALA A 361 37.95 -27.32 -34.02
N PRO A 362 37.06 -28.18 -33.49
CA PRO A 362 36.55 -28.04 -32.12
C PRO A 362 37.66 -28.25 -31.07
N CYS A 363 37.60 -27.51 -29.97
CA CYS A 363 38.36 -27.86 -28.77
C CYS A 363 37.88 -29.24 -28.23
N ARG A 364 38.84 -30.13 -27.95
CA ARG A 364 38.64 -31.51 -27.48
C ARG A 364 39.92 -31.99 -26.77
N HIS A 365 39.95 -33.24 -26.32
CA HIS A 365 41.18 -33.84 -25.79
C HIS A 365 42.36 -33.72 -26.78
N SER A 366 43.53 -33.33 -26.25
CA SER A 366 44.74 -32.93 -26.96
C SER A 366 44.63 -31.64 -27.80
N SER A 367 43.58 -30.83 -27.73
CA SER A 367 43.54 -29.54 -28.45
C SER A 367 44.42 -28.45 -27.81
N PHE A 368 44.98 -27.59 -28.66
CA PHE A 368 45.75 -26.40 -28.31
C PHE A 368 44.99 -25.13 -28.70
N GLY A 369 44.94 -24.16 -27.80
CA GLY A 369 44.29 -22.85 -27.94
C GLY A 369 45.18 -21.68 -27.51
N LEU A 370 44.80 -20.46 -27.87
CA LEU A 370 45.28 -19.25 -27.19
C LEU A 370 44.42 -18.99 -25.95
N HIS A 371 45.02 -18.51 -24.86
CA HIS A 371 44.32 -18.25 -23.60
C HIS A 371 43.83 -16.80 -23.50
N GLU A 372 42.61 -16.61 -23.00
CA GLU A 372 41.91 -15.32 -22.79
C GLU A 372 41.86 -14.42 -24.02
N ARG A 373 42.87 -13.57 -24.20
CA ARG A 373 43.03 -12.61 -25.31
C ARG A 373 44.46 -12.66 -25.91
N GLY A 374 45.26 -13.65 -25.52
CA GLY A 374 46.68 -13.81 -25.84
C GLY A 374 47.61 -13.00 -24.90
N PRO A 375 48.94 -13.16 -25.02
CA PRO A 375 49.66 -14.09 -25.89
C PRO A 375 49.85 -15.49 -25.28
N GLY A 376 49.37 -15.74 -24.06
CA GLY A 376 49.46 -17.07 -23.45
C GLY A 376 48.67 -18.14 -24.22
N PHE A 377 49.02 -19.40 -24.01
CA PHE A 377 48.37 -20.56 -24.61
C PHE A 377 47.72 -21.47 -23.56
N ILE A 378 46.83 -22.34 -24.03
CA ILE A 378 46.10 -23.35 -23.26
C ILE A 378 46.11 -24.69 -24.01
N ILE A 379 46.31 -25.80 -23.29
CA ILE A 379 46.24 -27.17 -23.81
C ILE A 379 45.23 -27.95 -22.98
N TYR A 380 44.24 -28.53 -23.66
CA TYR A 380 43.21 -29.37 -23.04
C TYR A 380 43.58 -30.85 -23.18
N LEU A 381 43.96 -31.51 -22.08
CA LEU A 381 44.23 -32.95 -22.04
C LEU A 381 43.03 -33.76 -21.54
N THR A 382 41.84 -33.16 -21.55
CA THR A 382 40.53 -33.82 -21.36
C THR A 382 39.53 -33.38 -22.43
N ASN A 383 38.40 -34.08 -22.55
CA ASN A 383 37.24 -33.62 -23.32
C ASN A 383 36.31 -32.72 -22.49
N ASP A 384 36.39 -32.81 -21.16
CA ASP A 384 35.53 -32.09 -20.21
C ASP A 384 36.05 -30.66 -20.02
N ILE A 385 35.75 -29.77 -20.96
CA ILE A 385 36.15 -28.37 -20.88
C ILE A 385 35.21 -27.63 -19.89
N PRO A 386 35.72 -26.89 -18.88
CA PRO A 386 34.90 -26.27 -17.86
C PRO A 386 33.88 -25.27 -18.39
N GLU A 387 32.64 -25.32 -17.87
CA GLU A 387 31.61 -24.32 -18.15
C GLU A 387 32.10 -22.93 -17.73
N GLY A 388 32.34 -22.07 -18.72
CA GLY A 388 32.84 -20.70 -18.53
C GLY A 388 34.21 -20.41 -19.15
N GLU A 389 35.05 -21.41 -19.39
CA GLU A 389 36.23 -21.23 -20.27
C GLU A 389 35.76 -21.29 -21.73
N ASN A 390 35.69 -20.14 -22.40
CA ASN A 390 35.11 -20.02 -23.75
C ASN A 390 35.89 -20.87 -24.79
N PRO A 391 35.38 -22.04 -25.22
CA PRO A 391 36.20 -23.11 -25.79
C PRO A 391 36.29 -23.00 -27.32
N ASN A 392 36.40 -21.77 -27.83
CA ASN A 392 36.06 -21.46 -29.21
C ASN A 392 37.28 -21.42 -30.15
N ASN A 393 38.47 -21.06 -29.66
CA ASN A 393 39.65 -20.81 -30.51
C ASN A 393 40.75 -21.87 -30.28
N CYS A 394 40.56 -23.10 -30.80
CA CYS A 394 41.59 -24.16 -30.80
C CYS A 394 42.22 -24.38 -32.20
N PRO A 395 43.23 -23.60 -32.63
CA PRO A 395 43.87 -23.73 -33.94
C PRO A 395 44.67 -25.03 -34.14
N GLY A 396 44.93 -25.85 -33.11
CA GLY A 396 45.73 -27.06 -33.27
C GLY A 396 45.44 -28.20 -32.31
N VAL A 397 46.18 -29.29 -32.49
CA VAL A 397 46.13 -30.52 -31.68
C VAL A 397 47.54 -31.07 -31.43
N ILE A 398 47.79 -31.56 -30.22
CA ILE A 398 49.05 -32.20 -29.84
C ILE A 398 49.19 -33.55 -30.56
N VAL A 399 50.26 -33.71 -31.33
CA VAL A 399 50.57 -34.93 -32.12
C VAL A 399 51.74 -35.75 -31.57
N LYS A 400 52.74 -35.11 -30.93
CA LYS A 400 53.85 -35.79 -30.23
C LYS A 400 54.13 -35.13 -28.87
N GLY A 401 54.82 -35.84 -27.98
CA GLY A 401 55.22 -35.34 -26.65
C GLY A 401 54.12 -35.42 -25.57
N ARG A 402 53.21 -36.40 -25.65
CA ARG A 402 52.19 -36.59 -24.61
C ARG A 402 52.81 -36.97 -23.27
N ASP A 403 53.86 -37.79 -23.29
CA ASP A 403 54.71 -38.11 -22.14
C ASP A 403 55.33 -36.85 -21.50
N THR A 404 55.75 -35.89 -22.33
CA THR A 404 56.34 -34.62 -21.88
C THR A 404 55.28 -33.76 -21.20
N LEU A 405 54.06 -33.70 -21.75
CA LEU A 405 52.95 -33.02 -21.12
C LEU A 405 52.42 -33.78 -19.88
N GLU A 406 52.52 -35.10 -19.82
CA GLU A 406 52.21 -35.90 -18.63
C GLU A 406 53.23 -35.65 -17.51
N ARG A 407 54.52 -35.44 -17.81
CA ARG A 407 55.49 -34.92 -16.81
C ARG A 407 55.08 -33.53 -16.29
N VAL A 408 54.56 -32.64 -17.13
CA VAL A 408 53.97 -31.36 -16.68
C VAL A 408 52.71 -31.57 -15.83
N LEU A 409 51.86 -32.57 -16.11
CA LEU A 409 50.71 -32.93 -15.26
C LEU A 409 51.13 -33.51 -13.89
N HIS A 410 52.31 -34.10 -13.78
CA HIS A 410 52.86 -34.67 -12.54
C HIS A 410 53.80 -33.73 -11.78
N ALA A 411 54.22 -32.62 -12.40
CA ALA A 411 54.92 -31.53 -11.75
C ALA A 411 54.07 -30.97 -10.58
N HIS A 412 54.62 -31.01 -9.38
CA HIS A 412 53.97 -30.59 -8.13
C HIS A 412 53.25 -29.22 -8.25
N THR A 413 51.91 -29.25 -8.26
CA THR A 413 51.04 -28.07 -8.16
C THR A 413 50.92 -27.59 -6.72
N ASN A 414 50.77 -26.28 -6.52
CA ASN A 414 50.42 -25.78 -5.20
C ASN A 414 48.92 -26.00 -4.97
N THR A 415 48.58 -27.01 -4.17
CA THR A 415 47.19 -27.39 -3.86
C THR A 415 46.38 -26.31 -3.15
N ARG A 416 47.00 -25.21 -2.70
CA ARG A 416 46.33 -24.04 -2.14
C ARG A 416 45.93 -22.99 -3.17
N ASP A 417 46.70 -22.85 -4.26
CA ASP A 417 46.66 -21.66 -5.12
C ASP A 417 45.91 -21.92 -6.44
N GLY A 418 45.02 -22.92 -6.45
CA GLY A 418 44.03 -23.11 -7.51
C GLY A 418 44.56 -23.58 -8.87
N GLY A 419 45.84 -23.94 -8.99
CA GLY A 419 46.44 -24.53 -10.19
C GLY A 419 47.84 -24.03 -10.59
N GLU A 420 48.45 -23.10 -9.85
CA GLU A 420 49.84 -22.69 -10.15
C GLU A 420 50.85 -23.83 -9.83
N LEU A 421 51.80 -24.05 -10.74
CA LEU A 421 52.91 -24.99 -10.58
C LEU A 421 53.94 -24.42 -9.59
N THR A 422 54.41 -25.25 -8.64
CA THR A 422 55.44 -24.82 -7.67
C THR A 422 56.83 -24.62 -8.30
N TRP A 423 57.00 -25.10 -9.53
CA TRP A 423 58.19 -25.08 -10.37
C TRP A 423 57.71 -24.88 -11.80
N LYS A 424 58.01 -23.71 -12.37
CA LYS A 424 57.57 -23.32 -13.70
C LYS A 424 58.49 -23.96 -14.73
N VAL A 425 57.95 -24.56 -15.79
CA VAL A 425 58.73 -25.33 -16.79
C VAL A 425 59.15 -24.39 -17.92
N PRO A 426 60.45 -24.08 -18.10
CA PRO A 426 60.89 -23.14 -19.13
C PRO A 426 60.69 -23.65 -20.55
N ILE A 427 60.34 -22.73 -21.46
CA ILE A 427 60.26 -22.97 -22.90
C ILE A 427 61.57 -22.44 -23.51
N VAL A 428 62.48 -23.35 -23.83
CA VAL A 428 63.86 -23.02 -24.25
C VAL A 428 64.01 -22.83 -25.76
N ALA A 429 63.10 -23.40 -26.55
CA ALA A 429 63.01 -23.13 -27.98
C ALA A 429 61.59 -23.41 -28.52
N THR A 430 61.18 -22.64 -29.52
CA THR A 430 59.99 -22.89 -30.33
C THR A 430 60.34 -22.71 -31.81
N TYR A 431 59.92 -23.65 -32.65
CA TYR A 431 60.11 -23.53 -34.10
C TYR A 431 59.03 -24.26 -34.90
N LEU A 432 58.83 -23.80 -36.13
CA LEU A 432 58.09 -24.51 -37.17
C LEU A 432 58.98 -25.66 -37.67
N ALA A 433 58.52 -26.91 -37.54
CA ALA A 433 59.22 -28.08 -38.03
C ALA A 433 58.97 -28.25 -39.55
N SER A 434 59.97 -28.72 -40.29
CA SER A 434 59.77 -29.08 -41.70
C SER A 434 58.92 -30.35 -41.79
N VAL A 435 58.01 -30.40 -42.76
CA VAL A 435 57.28 -31.63 -43.10
C VAL A 435 58.23 -32.66 -43.75
N GLU A 436 59.39 -32.23 -44.23
CA GLU A 436 60.43 -33.08 -44.82
C GLU A 436 61.18 -33.94 -43.77
N ASP A 437 61.08 -33.61 -42.47
CA ASP A 437 61.72 -34.35 -41.37
C ASP A 437 60.92 -35.61 -40.93
N GLU A 438 59.83 -35.98 -41.62
CA GLU A 438 58.96 -37.14 -41.28
C GLU A 438 59.02 -38.32 -42.29
N LEU A 439 60.00 -38.34 -43.20
CA LEU A 439 60.18 -39.39 -44.25
C LEU A 439 61.51 -40.16 -44.14
#